data_AF-B8RJ10-F1
#
_entry.id   AF-B8RJ10-F1
#
_cell.length_a   1.000
_cell.length_b   1.000
_cell.length_c   1.000
_cell.angle_alpha   90.00
_cell.angle_beta   90.00
_cell.angle_gamma   90.00
#
_symmetry.space_group_name_H-M   'P 1'
#
loop_
_entity.id
_entity.type
_entity.pdbx_description
1 polymer ?
#
loop_
_entity_poly.entity_id
_entity_poly.type
_entity_poly.pdbx_seq_one_letter_code
_entity_poly.pdbx_strand_id
1 'polypeptide(L)'
;FANCNAKVEDLKEELKVRQNELKNLEEAGDEIELMDEDTQIPFLIGEVFVSHELPRTQELLAEAKEKKKQEIENIQKLSKEIQEKMSDLKAHLYGRFGSNIYLENDE
;
A
#
# COMPACT_ATOMS: atom_id res chain seq x y z
N PHE A 1 -2.40 21.49 -9.27
CA PHE A 1 -2.25 20.54 -10.38
C PHE A 1 -0.94 19.77 -10.27
N ALA A 2 0.23 20.39 -10.49
CA ALA A 2 1.54 19.72 -10.32
C ALA A 2 1.71 19.00 -8.97
N ASN A 3 1.35 19.64 -7.85
CA ASN A 3 1.40 19.00 -6.53
C ASN A 3 0.47 17.78 -6.39
N CYS A 4 -0.67 17.77 -7.08
CA CYS A 4 -1.61 16.65 -7.06
C CYS A 4 -1.03 15.48 -7.87
N ASN A 5 -0.44 15.75 -9.04
CA ASN A 5 0.29 14.76 -9.83
C ASN A 5 1.41 14.11 -9.03
N ALA A 6 2.31 14.92 -8.45
CA ALA A 6 3.41 14.42 -7.63
C ALA A 6 2.91 13.53 -6.49
N LYS A 7 1.88 13.98 -5.76
CA LYS A 7 1.30 13.18 -4.67
C LYS A 7 0.66 11.87 -5.12
N VAL A 8 0.06 11.82 -6.31
CA VAL A 8 -0.50 10.58 -6.86
C VAL A 8 0.62 9.60 -7.22
N GLU A 9 1.73 10.08 -7.79
CA GLU A 9 2.90 9.24 -8.08
C GLU A 9 3.53 8.69 -6.79
N ASP A 10 3.72 9.54 -5.77
CA ASP A 10 4.22 9.10 -4.46
C ASP A 10 3.33 8.00 -3.86
N LEU A 11 2.00 8.18 -3.92
CA LEU A 11 1.04 7.18 -3.42
C LEU A 11 1.04 5.89 -4.25
N LYS A 12 1.30 5.95 -5.56
CA LYS A 12 1.46 4.76 -6.41
C LYS A 12 2.70 3.96 -6.02
N GLU A 13 3.82 4.64 -5.77
CA GLU A 13 5.05 4.00 -5.31
C GLU A 13 4.84 3.35 -3.93
N GLU A 14 4.23 4.08 -2.99
CA GLU A 14 3.92 3.56 -1.66
C GLU A 14 2.98 2.34 -1.74
N LEU A 15 1.94 2.41 -2.58
CA LEU A 15 1.02 1.30 -2.80
C LEU A 15 1.75 0.04 -3.27
N LYS A 16 2.68 0.19 -4.23
CA LYS A 16 3.48 -0.93 -4.75
C LYS A 16 4.36 -1.54 -3.66
N VAL A 17 4.97 -0.72 -2.81
CA VAL A 17 5.74 -1.19 -1.65
C VAL A 17 4.87 -2.00 -0.71
N ARG A 18 3.70 -1.48 -0.31
CA ARG A 18 2.78 -2.18 0.61
C ARG A 18 2.22 -3.48 0.01
N GLN A 19 1.96 -3.52 -1.28
CA GLN A 19 1.54 -4.75 -1.97
C GLN A 19 2.64 -5.82 -1.97
N ASN A 20 3.89 -5.43 -2.20
CA ASN A 20 5.01 -6.35 -2.09
C ASN A 20 5.21 -6.86 -0.65
N GLU A 21 5.08 -6.00 0.34
CA GLU A 21 5.13 -6.40 1.76
C GLU A 21 4.02 -7.40 2.11
N LEU A 22 2.78 -7.17 1.63
CA LEU A 22 1.68 -8.11 1.83
C LEU A 22 1.98 -9.47 1.20
N LYS A 23 2.48 -9.47 -0.04
CA LYS A 23 2.88 -10.70 -0.73
C LYS A 23 3.97 -11.45 0.04
N ASN A 24 4.99 -10.75 0.54
CA ASN A 24 6.04 -11.37 1.34
C ASN A 24 5.48 -12.00 2.64
N LEU A 25 4.48 -11.39 3.28
CA LEU A 25 3.81 -11.96 4.45
C LEU A 25 2.96 -13.18 4.11
N GLU A 26 2.38 -13.23 2.91
CA GLU A 26 1.67 -14.41 2.40
C GLU A 26 2.65 -15.55 2.14
N GLU A 27 3.73 -15.30 1.39
CA GLU A 27 4.79 -16.28 1.11
C GLU A 27 5.43 -16.82 2.41
N ALA A 28 5.72 -15.96 3.39
CA ALA A 28 6.25 -16.39 4.68
C ALA A 28 5.27 -17.28 5.47
N GLY A 29 3.96 -17.03 5.33
CA GLY A 29 2.92 -17.87 5.93
C GLY A 29 2.88 -19.27 5.30
N ASP A 30 3.00 -19.33 3.97
CA ASP A 30 3.02 -20.59 3.23
C ASP A 30 4.28 -21.41 3.55
N GLU A 31 5.44 -20.76 3.74
CA GLU A 31 6.70 -21.42 4.09
C GLU A 31 6.66 -22.09 5.47
N ILE A 32 5.92 -21.54 6.43
CA ILE A 32 5.90 -22.04 7.81
C ILE A 32 4.76 -23.03 8.07
N GLU A 33 3.83 -23.22 7.13
CA GLU A 33 2.59 -23.97 7.32
C GLU A 33 2.82 -25.44 7.72
N LEU A 34 3.91 -26.05 7.23
CA LEU A 34 4.22 -27.47 7.46
C LEU A 34 5.29 -27.70 8.54
N MET A 35 5.64 -26.67 9.31
CA MET A 35 6.56 -26.82 10.44
C MET A 35 5.88 -27.51 11.63
N ASP A 36 6.68 -28.08 12.54
CA ASP A 36 6.15 -28.63 13.79
C ASP A 36 5.61 -27.50 14.69
N GLU A 37 4.54 -27.76 15.45
CA GLU A 37 3.86 -26.74 16.26
C GLU A 37 4.78 -26.04 17.28
N ASP A 38 5.77 -26.76 17.82
CA ASP A 38 6.75 -26.28 18.80
C ASP A 38 7.96 -25.56 18.18
N THR A 39 8.02 -25.48 16.85
CA THR A 39 9.08 -24.78 16.11
C THR A 39 9.12 -23.31 16.51
N GLN A 40 10.29 -22.84 16.96
CA GLN A 40 10.52 -21.44 17.29
C GLN A 40 10.84 -20.64 16.02
N ILE A 41 9.93 -19.76 15.63
CA ILE A 41 10.03 -18.95 14.42
C ILE A 41 10.30 -17.49 14.81
N PRO A 42 11.41 -16.88 14.35
CA PRO A 42 11.69 -15.47 14.61
C PRO A 42 10.76 -14.57 13.80
N PHE A 43 9.97 -13.74 14.49
CA PHE A 43 9.07 -12.76 13.87
C PHE A 43 9.60 -11.33 14.09
N LEU A 44 9.65 -10.52 13.03
CA LEU A 44 10.15 -9.14 13.09
C LEU A 44 9.07 -8.20 13.66
N ILE A 45 9.39 -7.51 14.75
CA ILE A 45 8.55 -6.48 15.37
C ILE A 45 9.36 -5.18 15.46
N GLY A 46 9.01 -4.20 14.62
CA GLY A 46 9.79 -2.97 14.51
C GLY A 46 11.19 -3.25 13.98
N GLU A 47 12.19 -3.21 14.87
CA GLU A 47 13.61 -3.41 14.54
C GLU A 47 14.23 -4.65 15.22
N VAL A 48 13.42 -5.46 15.93
CA VAL A 48 13.88 -6.63 16.67
C VAL A 48 13.13 -7.89 16.26
N PHE A 49 13.81 -9.04 16.33
CA PHE A 49 13.18 -10.34 16.15
C PHE A 49 12.78 -10.94 17.50
N VAL A 50 11.56 -11.44 17.58
CA VAL A 50 11.03 -12.17 18.74
C VAL A 50 10.56 -13.54 18.27
N SER A 51 11.11 -14.60 18.87
CA SER A 51 10.74 -15.97 18.54
C SER A 51 9.44 -16.38 19.21
N HIS A 52 8.58 -17.03 18.44
CA HIS A 52 7.33 -17.61 18.92
C HIS A 52 7.13 -19.00 18.32
N GLU A 53 6.30 -19.82 18.97
CA GLU A 53 5.83 -21.09 18.40
C GLU A 53 5.00 -20.86 17.13
N LEU A 54 4.87 -21.89 16.30
CA LEU A 54 4.15 -21.82 15.03
C LEU A 54 2.73 -21.24 15.16
N PRO A 55 1.87 -21.70 16.10
CA PRO A 55 0.51 -21.17 16.21
C PRO A 55 0.50 -19.66 16.47
N ARG A 56 1.38 -19.19 17.35
CA ARG A 56 1.47 -17.77 17.67
C ARG A 56 2.04 -16.95 16.50
N THR A 57 2.98 -17.51 15.76
CA THR A 57 3.53 -16.86 14.57
C THR A 57 2.50 -16.73 13.46
N GLN A 58 1.65 -17.74 13.26
CA GLN A 58 0.55 -17.70 12.30
C GLN A 58 -0.50 -16.63 12.67
N GLU A 59 -0.84 -16.48 13.95
CA GLU A 59 -1.70 -15.39 14.44
C GLU A 59 -1.09 -14.01 14.11
N LEU A 60 0.19 -13.81 14.44
CA LEU A 60 0.90 -12.55 14.18
C LEU A 60 0.98 -12.22 12.68
N LEU A 61 1.21 -13.23 11.83
CA LEU A 61 1.17 -13.06 10.37
C LEU A 61 -0.23 -12.68 9.88
N ALA A 62 -1.29 -13.28 10.43
CA ALA A 62 -2.66 -12.93 10.07
C ALA A 62 -2.98 -11.47 10.44
N GLU A 63 -2.63 -11.03 11.65
CA GLU A 63 -2.77 -9.64 12.10
C GLU A 63 -1.97 -8.67 11.22
N ALA A 64 -0.72 -9.01 10.89
CA ALA A 64 0.14 -8.19 10.04
C ALA A 64 -0.42 -8.06 8.61
N LYS A 65 -0.93 -9.16 8.03
CA LYS A 65 -1.59 -9.15 6.71
C LYS A 65 -2.83 -8.27 6.69
N GLU A 66 -3.68 -8.38 7.71
CA GLU A 66 -4.90 -7.57 7.82
C GLU A 66 -4.58 -6.08 7.95
N LYS A 67 -3.60 -5.73 8.80
CA LYS A 67 -3.13 -4.35 8.91
C LYS A 67 -2.60 -3.82 7.57
N LYS A 68 -1.84 -4.63 6.83
CA LYS A 68 -1.29 -4.25 5.53
C LYS A 68 -2.38 -4.05 4.48
N LYS A 69 -3.43 -4.89 4.48
CA LYS A 69 -4.61 -4.72 3.61
C LYS A 69 -5.34 -3.41 3.90
N GLN A 70 -5.55 -3.07 5.16
CA GLN A 70 -6.18 -1.79 5.54
C GLN A 70 -5.32 -0.59 5.11
N GLU A 71 -3.99 -0.66 5.25
CA GLU A 71 -3.07 0.36 4.75
C GLU A 71 -3.20 0.55 3.22
N ILE A 72 -3.25 -0.55 2.46
CA ILE A 72 -3.44 -0.56 1.01
C ILE A 72 -4.78 0.10 0.63
N GLU A 73 -5.88 -0.28 1.27
CA GLU A 73 -7.21 0.29 1.01
C GLU A 73 -7.23 1.80 1.28
N ASN A 74 -6.60 2.26 2.35
CA ASN A 74 -6.50 3.67 2.69
C ASN A 74 -5.71 4.46 1.64
N ILE A 75 -4.57 3.93 1.17
CA ILE A 75 -3.76 4.56 0.10
C ILE A 75 -4.57 4.65 -1.19
N GLN A 76 -5.27 3.58 -1.57
CA GLN A 76 -6.13 3.56 -2.76
C GLN A 76 -7.26 4.59 -2.67
N LYS A 77 -7.91 4.68 -1.50
CA LYS A 77 -8.96 5.68 -1.26
C LYS A 77 -8.41 7.11 -1.39
N LEU A 78 -7.28 7.41 -0.75
CA LEU A 78 -6.64 8.73 -0.82
C LEU A 78 -6.22 9.08 -2.26
N SER A 79 -5.67 8.10 -2.99
CA SER A 79 -5.30 8.28 -4.39
C SER A 79 -6.51 8.64 -5.25
N LYS A 80 -7.63 7.92 -5.06
CA LYS A 80 -8.90 8.20 -5.75
C LYS A 80 -9.44 9.60 -5.42
N GLU A 81 -9.45 10.00 -4.16
CA GLU A 81 -9.90 11.33 -3.74
C GLU A 81 -9.06 12.46 -4.37
N ILE A 82 -7.75 12.24 -4.52
CA ILE A 82 -6.87 13.21 -5.17
C ILE A 82 -7.12 13.26 -6.69
N GLN A 83 -7.33 12.10 -7.32
CA GLN A 83 -7.68 12.03 -8.74
C GLN A 83 -9.00 12.72 -9.05
N GLU A 84 -10.03 12.54 -8.22
CA GLU A 84 -11.33 13.24 -8.34
C GLU A 84 -11.14 14.76 -8.27
N LYS A 85 -10.43 15.25 -7.24
CA LYS A 85 -10.10 16.69 -7.12
C LYS A 85 -9.29 17.22 -8.30
N MET A 86 -8.43 16.38 -8.87
CA MET A 86 -7.61 16.74 -10.02
C MET A 86 -8.43 16.85 -11.30
N SER A 87 -9.41 15.96 -11.50
CA SER A 87 -10.37 16.02 -12.60
C SER A 87 -11.20 17.30 -12.56
N ASP A 88 -11.73 17.66 -11.37
CA ASP A 88 -12.50 18.89 -11.18
C ASP A 88 -11.65 20.14 -11.47
N LEU A 89 -10.41 20.15 -10.97
CA LEU A 89 -9.47 21.25 -11.23
C LEU A 89 -9.12 21.36 -12.72
N LYS A 90 -8.94 20.22 -13.40
CA LYS A 90 -8.68 20.15 -14.84
C LYS A 90 -9.83 20.76 -15.64
N ALA A 91 -11.06 20.35 -15.34
CA ALA A 91 -12.26 20.88 -15.99
C ALA A 91 -12.38 22.41 -15.80
N HIS A 92 -12.12 22.91 -14.59
CA HIS A 92 -12.11 24.35 -14.31
C HIS A 92 -11.05 25.08 -15.14
N LEU A 93 -9.82 24.57 -15.16
CA LEU A 93 -8.71 25.20 -15.88
C LEU A 93 -8.96 25.25 -17.39
N TYR A 94 -9.41 24.16 -18.01
CA TYR A 94 -9.77 24.17 -19.43
C TYR A 94 -11.00 25.04 -19.72
N GLY A 95 -11.99 25.08 -18.82
CA GLY A 95 -13.14 25.98 -18.96
C GLY A 95 -12.75 27.46 -18.95
N ARG A 96 -11.69 27.82 -18.21
CA ARG A 96 -11.22 29.21 -18.10
C ARG A 96 -10.19 29.59 -19.17
N PHE A 97 -9.26 28.71 -19.49
CA PHE A 97 -8.10 29.02 -20.32
C PHE A 97 -8.19 28.39 -21.73
N GLY A 98 -9.12 27.46 -21.96
CA GLY A 98 -9.32 26.79 -23.25
C GLY A 98 -8.07 26.03 -23.71
N SER A 99 -7.84 26.00 -25.01
CA SER A 99 -6.69 25.35 -25.65
C SER A 99 -5.36 26.11 -25.49
N ASN A 100 -5.32 27.16 -24.66
CA ASN A 100 -4.09 27.95 -24.44
C ASN A 100 -3.17 27.35 -23.36
N ILE A 101 -3.62 26.30 -22.67
CA ILE A 101 -2.84 25.59 -21.65
C ILE A 101 -2.75 24.11 -21.99
N TYR A 102 -1.64 23.49 -21.58
CA TYR A 102 -1.43 22.05 -21.61
C TYR A 102 -1.17 21.57 -20.18
N LEU A 103 -1.92 20.56 -19.74
CA LEU A 103 -1.79 20.01 -18.39
C LEU A 103 -1.13 18.63 -18.51
N GLU A 104 0.12 18.53 -18.09
CA GLU A 104 0.89 17.28 -18.14
C GLU A 104 0.19 16.16 -17.35
N ASN A 105 0.19 14.94 -17.91
CA ASN A 105 -0.62 13.74 -17.56
C ASN A 105 -1.97 13.58 -18.31
N ASP A 106 -1.98 13.84 -19.63
CA ASP A 106 -3.08 13.42 -20.53
C ASP A 106 -3.00 11.93 -20.95
N GLU A 107 -2.11 11.13 -20.35
CA GLU A 107 -2.05 9.66 -20.43
C GLU A 107 -2.34 9.00 -19.07
#